data_AF-I6V056-F1
#
_entry.id   AF-I6V056-F1
#
_cell.length_a   1.000
_cell.length_b   1.000
_cell.length_c   1.000
_cell.angle_alpha   90.00
_cell.angle_beta   90.00
_cell.angle_gamma   90.00
#
_symmetry.space_group_name_H-M   'P 1'
#
loop_
_entity.id
_entity.type
_entity.pdbx_description
1 polymer ?
#
loop_
_entity_poly.entity_id
_entity_poly.type
_entity_poly.pdbx_seq_one_letter_code
_entity_poly.pdbx_strand_id
1 'polypeptide(L)'
;MRRVIASLGILLLLSPLALACFFPEDNYAVEVEVEKYNLNPLLSAKNVIVDDGRIVYRSHYHPKLVVIVWEEKNKLHVRVQIPTKFDVRYSGKFEGELPILELEGKAKALGWKVEENKFEKNGSVVILTPKTVECKSDLDCKAGGCSGELCGPRNESLYSPCVYREWYECIKYTQCGCYLGVCTWKPNEEFLRCLAKYNVTFKKKFIIEFEGDLGEIERFLGVKIENATKSERMSVIPEIDPSKLDAGTAIVEELKWLRKAGVVYLDDRDLKEIKEVAKWGYAGYNSRIGFYDEKWIPYSNYSQAELIKCGGVGIAFNYTLPSSPPEIQEKTCGVGVILILALSVLALRRVK
;
A
#
# COMPACT_ATOMS: atom_id res chain seq x y z
N MET A 1 -42.71 23.14 30.20
CA MET A 1 -42.22 23.10 28.81
C MET A 1 -40.99 23.99 28.64
N ARG A 2 -39.81 23.49 29.03
CA ARG A 2 -38.50 24.10 28.85
C ARG A 2 -37.53 23.00 29.24
N ARG A 3 -36.50 22.74 28.41
CA ARG A 3 -35.47 21.67 28.51
C ARG A 3 -35.62 20.50 27.53
N VAL A 4 -35.59 20.77 26.22
CA VAL A 4 -35.14 19.77 25.21
C VAL A 4 -34.21 20.37 24.13
N ILE A 5 -33.93 21.69 24.11
CA ILE A 5 -33.24 22.31 22.95
C ILE A 5 -31.69 22.35 23.09
N ALA A 6 -31.09 21.88 24.19
CA ALA A 6 -29.65 22.05 24.41
C ALA A 6 -28.74 20.97 23.77
N SER A 7 -29.28 19.84 23.30
CA SER A 7 -28.48 18.69 22.84
C SER A 7 -28.32 18.58 21.32
N LEU A 8 -29.06 19.35 20.51
CA LEU A 8 -28.92 19.34 19.04
C LEU A 8 -27.84 20.33 18.53
N GLY A 9 -27.49 21.35 19.32
CA GLY A 9 -26.50 22.37 18.92
C GLY A 9 -25.04 21.93 19.01
N ILE A 10 -24.73 20.94 19.85
CA ILE A 10 -23.34 20.48 20.08
C ILE A 10 -22.87 19.51 18.98
N LEU A 11 -23.78 18.74 18.37
CA LEU A 11 -23.42 17.83 17.28
C LEU A 11 -23.14 18.56 15.95
N LEU A 12 -23.77 19.73 15.73
CA LEU A 12 -23.53 20.58 14.56
C LEU A 12 -22.20 21.35 14.65
N LEU A 13 -21.70 21.64 15.86
CA LEU A 13 -20.44 22.35 16.09
C LEU A 13 -19.18 21.50 15.85
N LEU A 14 -19.31 20.18 15.77
CA LEU A 14 -18.19 19.26 15.47
C LEU A 14 -18.01 18.98 13.98
N SER A 15 -18.98 19.36 13.13
CA SER A 15 -18.94 19.10 11.69
C SER A 15 -17.78 19.76 10.92
N PRO A 16 -17.31 21.00 11.24
CA PRO A 16 -16.24 21.61 10.44
C PRO A 16 -14.83 21.09 10.76
N LEU A 17 -14.67 20.28 11.82
CA LEU A 17 -13.36 19.72 12.21
C LEU A 17 -13.05 18.39 11.52
N ALA A 18 -14.06 17.68 10.99
CA ALA A 18 -13.87 16.40 10.31
C ALA A 18 -13.26 16.54 8.89
N LEU A 19 -13.41 17.71 8.26
CA LEU A 19 -12.91 18.00 6.90
C LEU A 19 -11.41 18.33 6.83
N ALA A 20 -10.76 18.54 7.97
CA ALA A 20 -9.37 18.99 8.05
C ALA A 20 -8.41 17.94 8.61
N CYS A 21 -8.85 16.68 8.69
CA CYS A 21 -8.00 15.60 9.18
C CYS A 21 -6.94 15.20 8.17
N PHE A 22 -5.83 14.72 8.71
CA PHE A 22 -4.80 14.06 7.93
C PHE A 22 -5.34 12.74 7.39
N PHE A 23 -5.19 12.51 6.09
CA PHE A 23 -5.51 11.23 5.46
C PHE A 23 -4.21 10.52 5.04
N PRO A 24 -4.09 9.19 5.21
CA PRO A 24 -2.88 8.45 4.81
C PRO A 24 -2.41 8.72 3.37
N GLU A 25 -3.33 9.01 2.46
CA GLU A 25 -3.09 9.36 1.06
C GLU A 25 -2.33 10.68 0.90
N ASP A 26 -2.39 11.58 1.88
CA ASP A 26 -1.68 12.86 1.86
C ASP A 26 -0.17 12.65 1.81
N ASN A 27 0.35 11.56 2.40
CA ASN A 27 1.77 11.16 2.29
C ASN A 27 2.23 10.91 0.85
N TYR A 28 1.30 10.66 -0.07
CA TYR A 28 1.56 10.30 -1.46
C TYR A 28 1.00 11.35 -2.43
N ALA A 29 0.77 12.56 -1.93
CA ALA A 29 0.28 13.69 -2.70
C ALA A 29 1.10 14.96 -2.44
N VAL A 30 0.97 15.92 -3.34
CA VAL A 30 1.41 17.30 -3.19
C VAL A 30 0.26 18.21 -3.60
N GLU A 31 0.03 19.27 -2.84
CA GLU A 31 -1.10 20.18 -3.02
C GLU A 31 -0.64 21.63 -2.95
N VAL A 32 -1.12 22.43 -3.88
CA VAL A 32 -0.87 23.88 -3.93
C VAL A 32 -2.22 24.60 -3.90
N GLU A 33 -2.36 25.56 -3.00
CA GLU A 33 -3.51 26.48 -2.97
C GLU A 33 -3.17 27.80 -3.67
N VAL A 34 -4.11 28.31 -4.46
CA VAL A 34 -3.95 29.53 -5.27
C VAL A 34 -5.15 30.45 -5.06
N GLU A 35 -4.91 31.74 -4.80
CA GLU A 35 -5.98 32.70 -4.51
C GLU A 35 -6.64 33.27 -5.78
N LYS A 36 -5.86 33.48 -6.84
CA LYS A 36 -6.35 34.03 -8.11
C LYS A 36 -6.51 32.91 -9.13
N TYR A 37 -7.75 32.67 -9.55
CA TYR A 37 -8.07 31.61 -10.50
C TYR A 37 -9.36 31.87 -11.30
N ASN A 38 -9.59 31.05 -12.32
CA ASN A 38 -10.81 31.00 -13.13
C ASN A 38 -11.05 29.55 -13.58
N LEU A 39 -12.03 28.86 -12.99
CA LEU A 39 -12.29 27.45 -13.29
C LEU A 39 -12.98 27.18 -14.64
N ASN A 40 -13.55 28.20 -15.29
CA ASN A 40 -14.36 28.04 -16.50
C ASN A 40 -13.67 27.28 -17.65
N PRO A 41 -12.38 27.54 -17.96
CA PRO A 41 -11.68 26.79 -19.01
C PRO A 41 -11.57 25.30 -18.69
N LEU A 42 -11.38 24.96 -17.41
CA LEU A 42 -11.21 23.59 -16.95
C LEU A 42 -12.54 22.82 -16.93
N LEU A 43 -13.63 23.47 -16.51
CA LEU A 43 -15.00 22.90 -16.56
C LEU A 43 -15.47 22.59 -17.99
N SER A 44 -14.89 23.25 -18.99
CA SER A 44 -15.20 23.04 -20.42
C SER A 44 -14.22 22.10 -21.13
N ALA A 45 -13.19 21.61 -20.42
CA ALA A 45 -12.16 20.77 -21.01
C ALA A 45 -12.68 19.36 -21.32
N LYS A 46 -12.07 18.70 -22.30
CA LYS A 46 -12.24 17.25 -22.50
C LYS A 46 -11.34 16.49 -21.53
N ASN A 47 -11.65 15.21 -21.30
CA ASN A 47 -10.85 14.31 -20.45
C ASN A 47 -10.73 14.78 -18.99
N VAL A 48 -11.78 15.41 -18.46
CA VAL A 48 -11.95 15.70 -17.04
C VAL A 48 -13.19 14.97 -16.51
N ILE A 49 -13.17 14.61 -15.25
CA ILE A 49 -14.30 14.08 -14.49
C ILE A 49 -14.68 15.15 -13.48
N VAL A 50 -15.97 15.43 -13.34
CA VAL A 50 -16.48 16.27 -12.26
C VAL A 50 -17.23 15.39 -11.29
N ASP A 51 -16.76 15.32 -10.06
CA ASP A 51 -17.32 14.50 -8.99
C ASP A 51 -17.31 15.29 -7.68
N ASP A 52 -18.48 15.45 -7.07
CA ASP A 52 -18.69 16.18 -5.81
C ASP A 52 -17.96 17.55 -5.72
N GLY A 53 -18.07 18.37 -6.78
CA GLY A 53 -17.43 19.68 -6.85
C GLY A 53 -15.91 19.65 -7.09
N ARG A 54 -15.32 18.46 -7.28
CA ARG A 54 -13.92 18.26 -7.64
C ARG A 54 -13.79 17.95 -9.12
N ILE A 55 -12.78 18.52 -9.76
CA ILE A 55 -12.40 18.23 -11.13
C ILE A 55 -11.19 17.30 -11.08
N VAL A 56 -11.34 16.09 -11.60
CA VAL A 56 -10.35 15.02 -11.54
C VAL A 56 -9.89 14.66 -12.96
N TYR A 57 -8.58 14.58 -13.17
CA TYR A 57 -8.02 14.22 -14.47
C TYR A 57 -6.67 13.51 -14.38
N ARG A 58 -6.24 12.95 -15.51
CA ARG A 58 -4.93 12.30 -15.65
C ARG A 58 -3.83 13.35 -15.81
N SER A 59 -2.77 13.23 -15.02
CA SER A 59 -1.62 14.14 -15.05
C SER A 59 -0.92 14.20 -16.41
N HIS A 60 -0.47 15.39 -16.78
CA HIS A 60 0.43 15.65 -17.91
C HIS A 60 1.87 15.19 -17.66
N TYR A 61 2.29 15.10 -16.39
CA TYR A 61 3.64 14.65 -16.02
C TYR A 61 3.82 13.14 -16.13
N HIS A 62 2.87 12.35 -15.61
CA HIS A 62 2.96 10.90 -15.62
C HIS A 62 1.58 10.26 -15.74
N PRO A 63 1.36 9.30 -16.66
CA PRO A 63 0.03 8.82 -17.01
C PRO A 63 -0.69 8.12 -15.86
N LYS A 64 0.00 7.63 -14.84
CA LYS A 64 -0.64 7.02 -13.67
C LYS A 64 -0.98 8.00 -12.56
N LEU A 65 -0.52 9.24 -12.59
CA LEU A 65 -0.85 10.21 -11.54
C LEU A 65 -2.21 10.84 -11.81
N VAL A 66 -2.91 11.13 -10.71
CA VAL A 66 -4.15 11.87 -10.72
C VAL A 66 -3.88 13.32 -10.37
N VAL A 67 -4.64 14.22 -10.99
CA VAL A 67 -4.76 15.60 -10.57
C VAL A 67 -6.19 15.84 -10.11
N ILE A 68 -6.33 16.45 -8.93
CA ILE A 68 -7.61 16.78 -8.32
C ILE A 68 -7.60 18.29 -8.09
N VAL A 69 -8.60 18.97 -8.63
CA VAL A 69 -8.75 20.42 -8.54
C VAL A 69 -10.10 20.75 -7.92
N TRP A 70 -10.12 21.57 -6.88
CA TRP A 70 -11.37 21.99 -6.23
C TRP A 70 -11.24 23.39 -5.64
N GLU A 71 -12.38 24.02 -5.38
CA GLU A 71 -12.45 25.30 -4.70
C GLU A 71 -12.88 25.10 -3.25
N GLU A 72 -12.16 25.72 -2.31
CA GLU A 72 -12.55 25.80 -0.91
C GLU A 72 -12.20 27.18 -0.35
N LYS A 73 -13.14 27.82 0.35
CA LYS A 73 -12.94 29.14 0.99
C LYS A 73 -12.32 30.20 0.06
N ASN A 74 -12.81 30.28 -1.18
CA ASN A 74 -12.31 31.17 -2.25
C ASN A 74 -10.85 30.92 -2.66
N LYS A 75 -10.31 29.74 -2.41
CA LYS A 75 -8.99 29.32 -2.89
C LYS A 75 -9.13 28.09 -3.76
N LEU A 76 -8.33 28.04 -4.82
CA LEU A 76 -8.23 26.89 -5.69
C LEU A 76 -7.15 25.96 -5.17
N HIS A 77 -7.51 24.71 -4.91
CA HIS A 77 -6.58 23.66 -4.56
C HIS A 77 -6.24 22.86 -5.81
N VAL A 78 -4.95 22.68 -6.08
CA VAL A 78 -4.42 21.82 -7.15
C VAL A 78 -3.58 20.73 -6.49
N ARG A 79 -4.08 19.51 -6.50
CA ARG A 79 -3.43 18.35 -5.90
C ARG A 79 -2.98 17.37 -6.97
N VAL A 80 -1.71 16.97 -6.93
CA VAL A 80 -1.20 15.82 -7.69
C VAL A 80 -0.98 14.68 -6.72
N GLN A 81 -1.53 13.51 -7.03
CA GLN A 81 -1.49 12.34 -6.14
C GLN A 81 -1.06 11.08 -6.87
N ILE A 82 -0.23 10.28 -6.20
CA ILE A 82 0.08 8.91 -6.59
C ILE A 82 -1.12 8.04 -6.19
N PRO A 83 -1.69 7.23 -7.10
CA PRO A 83 -2.75 6.30 -6.73
C PRO A 83 -2.31 5.38 -5.59
N THR A 84 -3.24 5.11 -4.67
CA THR A 84 -2.99 4.32 -3.48
C THR A 84 -3.93 3.13 -3.44
N LYS A 85 -3.48 2.05 -2.79
CA LYS A 85 -4.26 0.85 -2.51
C LYS A 85 -4.12 0.45 -1.05
N PHE A 86 -5.06 -0.37 -0.58
CA PHE A 86 -4.94 -0.98 0.73
C PHE A 86 -3.93 -2.14 0.69
N ASP A 87 -3.00 -2.14 1.63
CA ASP A 87 -2.20 -3.28 2.04
C ASP A 87 -2.79 -3.82 3.34
N VAL A 88 -3.36 -5.02 3.26
CA VAL A 88 -3.97 -5.68 4.42
C VAL A 88 -3.01 -6.74 4.91
N ARG A 89 -2.47 -6.53 6.11
CA ARG A 89 -1.58 -7.48 6.75
C ARG A 89 -2.24 -8.09 7.97
N TYR A 90 -2.01 -9.38 8.14
CA TYR A 90 -2.52 -10.13 9.27
C TYR A 90 -1.37 -10.47 10.19
N SER A 91 -1.57 -10.33 11.49
CA SER A 91 -0.66 -10.92 12.48
C SER A 91 -1.43 -11.78 13.46
N GLY A 92 -0.80 -12.83 13.95
CA GLY A 92 -1.47 -13.74 14.86
C GLY A 92 -0.58 -14.89 15.29
N LYS A 93 -1.22 -15.78 16.04
CA LYS A 93 -0.57 -16.95 16.61
C LYS A 93 -1.56 -18.11 16.67
N PHE A 94 -1.11 -19.30 16.30
CA PHE A 94 -1.90 -20.51 16.43
C PHE A 94 -1.02 -21.74 16.66
N GLU A 95 -1.62 -22.82 17.13
CA GLU A 95 -0.96 -24.12 17.20
C GLU A 95 -1.24 -24.91 15.92
N GLY A 96 -0.19 -25.44 15.30
CA GLY A 96 -0.30 -26.24 14.09
C GLY A 96 0.66 -27.42 14.09
N GLU A 97 0.33 -28.43 13.31
CA GLU A 97 1.20 -29.58 13.09
C GLU A 97 1.78 -29.50 11.68
N LEU A 98 3.11 -29.42 11.57
CA LEU A 98 3.81 -29.14 10.33
C LEU A 98 4.80 -30.26 9.95
N PRO A 99 5.03 -30.49 8.65
CA PRO A 99 6.02 -31.45 8.15
C PRO A 99 7.44 -30.91 8.34
N ILE A 100 8.00 -31.06 9.54
CA ILE A 100 9.19 -30.34 10.02
C ILE A 100 10.39 -30.43 9.05
N LEU A 101 10.62 -31.60 8.45
CA LEU A 101 11.78 -31.84 7.60
C LEU A 101 11.66 -31.21 6.21
N GLU A 102 10.44 -30.91 5.77
CA GLU A 102 10.14 -30.37 4.43
C GLU A 102 10.09 -28.83 4.44
N LEU A 103 9.98 -28.20 5.61
CA LEU A 103 9.73 -26.76 5.76
C LEU A 103 10.82 -25.91 5.12
N GLU A 104 12.10 -26.17 5.40
CA GLU A 104 13.21 -25.39 4.86
C GLU A 104 13.32 -25.53 3.34
N GLY A 105 13.17 -26.76 2.81
CA GLY A 105 13.17 -27.01 1.38
C GLY A 105 12.02 -26.30 0.67
N LYS A 106 10.80 -26.39 1.23
CA LYS A 106 9.61 -25.71 0.73
C LYS A 106 9.75 -24.18 0.80
N ALA A 107 10.28 -23.65 1.89
CA ALA A 107 10.57 -22.24 2.07
C ALA A 107 11.51 -21.73 0.97
N LYS A 108 12.67 -22.37 0.78
CA LYS A 108 13.64 -22.01 -0.26
C LYS A 108 13.05 -22.09 -1.67
N ALA A 109 12.31 -23.16 -1.98
CA ALA A 109 11.65 -23.33 -3.28
C ALA A 109 10.62 -22.22 -3.56
N LEU A 110 9.96 -21.70 -2.52
CA LEU A 110 9.02 -20.60 -2.60
C LEU A 110 9.69 -19.22 -2.50
N GLY A 111 11.01 -19.14 -2.40
CA GLY A 111 11.77 -17.88 -2.31
C GLY A 111 11.73 -17.21 -0.95
N TRP A 112 11.50 -17.97 0.12
CA TRP A 112 11.61 -17.48 1.50
C TRP A 112 13.06 -17.52 1.96
N LYS A 113 13.47 -16.47 2.66
CA LYS A 113 14.70 -16.45 3.44
C LYS A 113 14.48 -17.23 4.73
N VAL A 114 15.44 -18.08 5.10
CA VAL A 114 15.36 -18.94 6.29
C VAL A 114 16.51 -18.60 7.23
N GLU A 115 16.18 -18.29 8.47
CA GLU A 115 17.12 -18.06 9.57
C GLU A 115 16.66 -18.87 10.78
N GLU A 116 17.23 -20.06 10.97
CA GLU A 116 16.84 -21.02 12.01
C GLU A 116 15.34 -21.34 11.97
N ASN A 117 14.56 -20.79 12.90
CA ASN A 117 13.11 -20.99 13.04
C ASN A 117 12.27 -19.84 12.46
N LYS A 118 12.92 -18.84 11.85
CA LYS A 118 12.31 -17.66 11.25
C LYS A 118 12.35 -17.74 9.72
N PHE A 119 11.21 -17.46 9.10
CA PHE A 119 11.01 -17.49 7.65
C PHE A 119 10.50 -16.13 7.21
N GLU A 120 11.15 -15.51 6.22
CA GLU A 120 10.78 -14.18 5.73
C GLU A 120 10.64 -14.11 4.21
N LYS A 121 9.63 -13.39 3.72
CA LYS A 121 9.43 -13.11 2.31
C LYS A 121 8.50 -11.90 2.12
N ASN A 122 8.87 -10.93 1.28
CA ASN A 122 8.00 -9.78 0.93
C ASN A 122 7.39 -9.01 2.14
N GLY A 123 8.09 -9.02 3.28
CA GLY A 123 7.59 -8.45 4.54
C GLY A 123 6.59 -9.33 5.28
N SER A 124 6.29 -10.53 4.78
CA SER A 124 5.67 -11.62 5.53
C SER A 124 6.74 -12.34 6.36
N VAL A 125 6.39 -12.68 7.59
CA VAL A 125 7.25 -13.34 8.57
C VAL A 125 6.47 -14.49 9.21
N VAL A 126 7.14 -15.64 9.35
CA VAL A 126 6.65 -16.77 10.12
C VAL A 126 7.75 -17.21 11.10
N ILE A 127 7.40 -17.37 12.37
CA ILE A 127 8.29 -17.87 13.40
C ILE A 127 7.69 -19.14 13.97
N LEU A 128 8.50 -20.19 14.02
CA LEU A 128 8.11 -21.50 14.54
C LEU A 128 8.72 -21.71 15.91
N THR A 129 7.88 -21.94 16.91
CA THR A 129 8.33 -22.35 18.25
C THR A 129 7.77 -23.74 18.54
N PRO A 130 8.59 -24.75 18.86
CA PRO A 130 8.06 -26.07 19.15
C PRO A 130 7.13 -26.00 20.37
N LYS A 131 5.99 -26.69 20.32
CA LYS A 131 5.01 -26.69 21.43
C LYS A 131 5.62 -27.20 22.73
N THR A 132 6.52 -28.16 22.60
CA THR A 132 7.35 -28.67 23.70
C THR A 132 8.79 -28.63 23.21
N VAL A 133 9.63 -27.86 23.91
CA VAL A 133 11.07 -27.82 23.63
C VAL A 133 11.68 -29.10 24.19
N GLU A 134 12.17 -29.96 23.30
CA GLU A 134 12.75 -31.27 23.66
C GLU A 134 14.28 -31.18 23.80
N CYS A 135 14.94 -30.23 23.13
CA CYS A 135 16.39 -30.14 23.05
C CYS A 135 16.90 -28.71 22.83
N LYS A 136 18.18 -28.49 23.15
CA LYS A 136 18.95 -27.29 22.76
C LYS A 136 20.13 -27.64 21.86
N SER A 137 20.63 -28.87 21.94
CA SER A 137 21.77 -29.36 21.17
C SER A 137 21.58 -30.82 20.78
N ASP A 138 22.35 -31.30 19.80
CA ASP A 138 22.31 -32.70 19.36
C ASP A 138 22.60 -33.70 20.51
N LEU A 139 23.31 -33.26 21.56
CA LEU A 139 23.62 -34.09 22.75
C LEU A 139 22.40 -34.40 23.62
N ASP A 140 21.32 -33.62 23.49
CA ASP A 140 20.08 -33.82 24.22
C ASP A 140 19.20 -34.91 23.58
N CYS A 141 19.59 -35.42 22.41
CA CYS A 141 18.82 -36.40 21.65
C CYS A 141 19.51 -37.77 21.62
N LYS A 142 18.71 -38.83 21.45
CA LYS A 142 19.20 -40.19 21.21
C LYS A 142 18.32 -40.94 20.21
N ALA A 143 18.97 -41.81 19.44
CA ALA A 143 18.26 -42.82 18.66
C ALA A 143 17.80 -43.96 19.59
N GLY A 144 16.66 -44.58 19.27
CA GLY A 144 16.09 -45.69 20.04
C GLY A 144 14.98 -46.40 19.27
N GLY A 145 14.18 -47.20 19.97
CA GLY A 145 13.21 -48.11 19.35
C GLY A 145 13.86 -49.45 18.95
N CYS A 146 13.01 -50.41 18.59
CA CYS A 146 13.44 -51.79 18.35
C CYS A 146 14.34 -51.95 17.11
N SER A 147 14.18 -51.07 16.11
CA SER A 147 15.00 -51.01 14.89
C SER A 147 15.87 -49.75 14.81
N GLY A 148 15.99 -48.99 15.90
CA GLY A 148 16.68 -47.70 15.91
C GLY A 148 15.93 -46.60 15.15
N GLU A 149 14.62 -46.75 14.96
CA GLU A 149 13.77 -45.91 14.12
C GLU A 149 13.32 -44.59 14.78
N LEU A 150 13.42 -44.52 16.10
CA LEU A 150 13.01 -43.36 16.87
C LEU A 150 14.19 -42.43 17.12
N CYS A 151 13.95 -41.14 17.03
CA CYS A 151 14.84 -40.10 17.54
C CYS A 151 14.04 -39.25 18.52
N GLY A 152 14.52 -39.14 19.76
CA GLY A 152 13.81 -38.44 20.82
C GLY A 152 14.72 -37.97 21.95
N PRO A 153 14.15 -37.35 22.99
CA PRO A 153 14.90 -36.83 24.12
C PRO A 153 15.73 -37.92 24.81
N ARG A 154 16.97 -37.58 25.17
CA ARG A 154 17.91 -38.53 25.78
C ARG A 154 17.45 -39.01 27.15
N ASN A 155 16.75 -38.16 27.91
CA ASN A 155 16.19 -38.46 29.23
C ASN A 155 14.88 -39.26 29.19
N GLU A 156 14.30 -39.50 28.02
CA GLU A 156 13.06 -40.26 27.88
C GLU A 156 13.32 -41.70 27.43
N SER A 157 12.40 -42.60 27.75
CA SER A 157 12.45 -43.97 27.24
C SER A 157 11.70 -44.06 25.92
N LEU A 158 12.41 -44.45 24.85
CA LEU A 158 11.85 -44.54 23.50
C LEU A 158 11.39 -45.97 23.24
N TYR A 159 10.08 -46.17 23.18
CA TYR A 159 9.46 -47.48 22.93
C TYR A 159 8.75 -47.50 21.59
N SER A 160 8.94 -48.59 20.84
CA SER A 160 8.22 -48.87 19.61
C SER A 160 7.82 -50.35 19.54
N PRO A 161 6.74 -50.70 18.83
CA PRO A 161 6.51 -52.08 18.46
C PRO A 161 7.65 -52.56 17.55
N CYS A 162 8.13 -53.79 17.74
CA CYS A 162 9.17 -54.42 16.90
C CYS A 162 8.65 -54.79 15.50
N VAL A 163 8.10 -53.82 14.78
CA VAL A 163 7.56 -53.96 13.42
C VAL A 163 8.45 -53.14 12.48
N TYR A 164 9.21 -53.84 11.65
CA TYR A 164 10.05 -53.19 10.66
C TYR A 164 9.21 -52.54 9.55
N ARG A 165 9.56 -51.32 9.15
CA ARG A 165 9.00 -50.63 7.98
C ARG A 165 10.11 -50.34 6.99
N GLU A 166 9.82 -50.49 5.70
CA GLU A 166 10.81 -50.33 4.64
C GLU A 166 11.55 -49.00 4.70
N TRP A 167 10.84 -47.89 5.02
CA TRP A 167 11.45 -46.57 5.13
C TRP A 167 12.55 -46.45 6.19
N TYR A 168 12.63 -47.37 7.17
CA TYR A 168 13.71 -47.36 8.17
C TYR A 168 15.09 -47.46 7.51
N GLU A 169 15.19 -48.02 6.29
CA GLU A 169 16.42 -48.01 5.51
C GLU A 169 16.97 -46.60 5.26
N CYS A 170 16.11 -45.58 5.28
CA CYS A 170 16.49 -44.19 5.04
C CYS A 170 17.29 -43.60 6.19
N ILE A 171 17.19 -44.17 7.40
CA ILE A 171 17.81 -43.62 8.61
C ILE A 171 19.34 -43.61 8.51
N LYS A 172 19.93 -44.52 7.74
CA LYS A 172 21.39 -44.55 7.49
C LYS A 172 21.91 -43.27 6.80
N TYR A 173 21.04 -42.51 6.15
CA TYR A 173 21.38 -41.25 5.49
C TYR A 173 21.28 -40.03 6.41
N THR A 174 20.94 -40.19 7.68
CA THR A 174 20.72 -39.08 8.61
C THR A 174 21.27 -39.41 10.00
N GLN A 175 21.20 -38.43 10.90
CA GLN A 175 21.61 -38.54 12.28
C GLN A 175 20.50 -38.01 13.19
N CYS A 176 20.33 -38.64 14.34
CA CYS A 176 19.41 -38.16 15.36
C CYS A 176 20.03 -36.95 16.06
N GLY A 177 19.30 -35.84 16.13
CA GLY A 177 19.80 -34.62 16.75
C GLY A 177 18.69 -33.61 17.00
N CYS A 178 19.10 -32.42 17.40
CA CYS A 178 18.19 -31.32 17.70
C CYS A 178 17.93 -30.51 16.43
N TYR A 179 16.68 -30.40 16.03
CA TYR A 179 16.27 -29.60 14.89
C TYR A 179 15.02 -28.80 15.24
N LEU A 180 15.11 -27.46 15.16
CA LEU A 180 14.05 -26.54 15.58
C LEU A 180 13.53 -26.79 17.01
N GLY A 181 14.45 -27.12 17.93
CA GLY A 181 14.16 -27.36 19.34
C GLY A 181 13.42 -28.67 19.63
N VAL A 182 13.28 -29.57 18.65
CA VAL A 182 12.76 -30.93 18.83
C VAL A 182 13.80 -31.98 18.46
N CYS A 183 13.80 -33.11 19.17
CA CYS A 183 14.62 -34.26 18.79
C CYS A 183 13.95 -34.96 17.60
N THR A 184 14.66 -35.01 16.49
CA THR A 184 14.22 -35.66 15.25
C THR A 184 15.41 -36.03 14.37
N TRP A 185 15.16 -36.82 13.34
CA TRP A 185 16.15 -37.09 12.30
C TRP A 185 16.46 -35.80 11.52
N LYS A 186 17.73 -35.40 11.46
CA LYS A 186 18.11 -34.11 10.83
C LYS A 186 17.91 -34.17 9.30
N PRO A 187 17.26 -33.18 8.70
CA PRO A 187 17.01 -33.19 7.26
C PRO A 187 18.33 -33.02 6.49
N ASN A 188 18.46 -33.78 5.41
CA ASN A 188 19.48 -33.59 4.38
C ASN A 188 18.94 -34.15 3.06
N GLU A 189 19.62 -33.86 1.95
CA GLU A 189 19.11 -34.22 0.61
C GLU A 189 18.93 -35.72 0.40
N GLU A 190 19.87 -36.56 0.84
CA GLU A 190 19.81 -38.01 0.65
C GLU A 190 18.68 -38.63 1.47
N PHE A 191 18.55 -38.19 2.73
CA PHE A 191 17.51 -38.65 3.62
C PHE A 191 16.12 -38.28 3.10
N LEU A 192 15.90 -37.01 2.74
CA LEU A 192 14.62 -36.54 2.21
C LEU A 192 14.24 -37.24 0.90
N ARG A 193 15.21 -37.45 0.00
CA ARG A 193 15.01 -38.19 -1.26
C ARG A 193 14.62 -39.65 -1.00
N CYS A 194 15.19 -40.28 0.03
CA CYS A 194 14.81 -41.63 0.42
C CYS A 194 13.38 -41.68 0.98
N LEU A 195 13.04 -40.79 1.92
CA LEU A 195 11.69 -40.72 2.51
C LEU A 195 10.59 -40.51 1.45
N ALA A 196 10.87 -39.71 0.42
CA ALA A 196 9.94 -39.44 -0.67
C ALA A 196 9.50 -40.72 -1.43
N LYS A 197 10.37 -41.73 -1.54
CA LYS A 197 10.04 -43.02 -2.16
C LYS A 197 8.96 -43.78 -1.40
N TYR A 198 8.88 -43.55 -0.09
CA TYR A 198 7.97 -44.23 0.83
C TYR A 198 6.80 -43.34 1.29
N ASN A 199 6.70 -42.10 0.80
CA ASN A 199 5.69 -41.11 1.19
C ASN A 199 5.61 -40.90 2.72
N VAL A 200 6.78 -40.79 3.37
CA VAL A 200 6.89 -40.61 4.82
C VAL A 200 7.13 -39.15 5.17
N THR A 201 6.29 -38.62 6.06
CA THR A 201 6.37 -37.25 6.56
C THR A 201 6.47 -37.25 8.08
N PHE A 202 7.39 -36.44 8.60
CA PHE A 202 7.56 -36.24 10.04
C PHE A 202 6.83 -34.98 10.46
N LYS A 203 5.77 -35.15 11.24
CA LYS A 203 4.94 -34.07 11.74
C LYS A 203 5.28 -33.74 13.18
N LYS A 204 5.44 -32.46 13.49
CA LYS A 204 5.66 -31.94 14.86
C LYS A 204 4.75 -30.75 15.12
N LYS A 205 4.35 -30.60 16.38
CA LYS A 205 3.47 -29.51 16.83
C LYS A 205 4.29 -28.26 17.13
N PHE A 206 3.90 -27.17 16.51
CA PHE A 206 4.48 -25.85 16.70
C PHE A 206 3.42 -24.86 17.15
N ILE A 207 3.87 -23.92 17.96
CA ILE A 207 3.29 -22.59 18.04
C ILE A 207 3.83 -21.80 16.85
N ILE A 208 2.94 -21.31 16.01
CA ILE A 208 3.24 -20.59 14.77
C ILE A 208 2.82 -19.15 14.97
N GLU A 209 3.79 -18.25 15.00
CA GLU A 209 3.57 -16.80 15.00
C GLU A 209 3.78 -16.28 13.58
N PHE A 210 2.88 -15.41 13.13
CA PHE A 210 2.92 -14.90 11.77
C PHE A 210 2.57 -13.41 11.69
N GLU A 211 3.12 -12.74 10.69
CA GLU A 211 2.77 -11.38 10.29
C GLU A 211 2.89 -11.26 8.77
N GLY A 212 1.94 -10.65 8.06
CA GLY A 212 2.05 -10.35 6.63
C GLY A 212 0.85 -10.78 5.78
N ASP A 213 1.11 -11.13 4.53
CA ASP A 213 0.08 -11.58 3.59
C ASP A 213 -0.37 -13.00 3.93
N LEU A 214 -1.65 -13.16 4.27
CA LEU A 214 -2.18 -14.45 4.73
C LEU A 214 -2.12 -15.51 3.63
N GLY A 215 -2.35 -15.15 2.36
CA GLY A 215 -2.31 -16.09 1.25
C GLY A 215 -0.91 -16.62 0.97
N GLU A 216 0.12 -15.77 1.11
CA GLU A 216 1.52 -16.14 1.02
C GLU A 216 1.93 -17.08 2.17
N ILE A 217 1.53 -16.76 3.40
CA ILE A 217 1.80 -17.57 4.60
C ILE A 217 1.12 -18.93 4.50
N GLU A 218 -0.18 -18.98 4.15
CA GLU A 218 -0.92 -20.24 4.00
C GLU A 218 -0.32 -21.14 2.92
N ARG A 219 0.15 -20.57 1.81
CA ARG A 219 0.83 -21.31 0.74
C ARG A 219 2.14 -21.93 1.25
N PHE A 220 2.91 -21.18 2.02
CA PHE A 220 4.15 -21.67 2.62
C PHE A 220 3.85 -22.78 3.63
N LEU A 221 3.00 -22.54 4.61
CA LEU A 221 2.71 -23.54 5.65
C LEU A 221 1.94 -24.75 5.09
N GLY A 222 1.19 -24.58 4.00
CA GLY A 222 0.32 -25.61 3.45
C GLY A 222 -0.91 -25.89 4.33
N VAL A 223 -1.27 -24.93 5.20
CA VAL A 223 -2.44 -25.02 6.09
C VAL A 223 -3.25 -23.74 5.99
N LYS A 224 -4.57 -23.86 6.10
CA LYS A 224 -5.49 -22.73 6.18
C LYS A 224 -5.52 -22.17 7.60
N ILE A 225 -5.44 -20.85 7.74
CA ILE A 225 -5.39 -20.16 9.03
C ILE A 225 -6.78 -19.60 9.34
N GLU A 226 -7.70 -20.50 9.65
CA GLU A 226 -9.09 -20.18 9.96
C GLU A 226 -9.32 -19.98 11.46
N ASN A 227 -8.70 -20.83 12.29
CA ASN A 227 -8.89 -20.87 13.75
C ASN A 227 -7.84 -20.07 14.54
N ALA A 228 -7.08 -19.20 13.89
CA ALA A 228 -6.11 -18.36 14.58
C ALA A 228 -6.78 -17.08 15.10
N THR A 229 -6.47 -16.72 16.34
CA THR A 229 -6.65 -15.34 16.78
C THR A 229 -5.73 -14.46 15.95
N LYS A 230 -6.32 -13.62 15.09
CA LYS A 230 -5.60 -12.74 14.18
C LYS A 230 -6.05 -11.30 14.36
N SER A 231 -5.09 -10.39 14.28
CA SER A 231 -5.34 -8.96 14.14
C SER A 231 -5.11 -8.56 12.69
N GLU A 232 -5.97 -7.68 12.20
CA GLU A 232 -5.86 -7.11 10.87
C GLU A 232 -5.28 -5.71 10.99
N ARG A 233 -4.26 -5.43 10.20
CA ARG A 233 -3.71 -4.09 10.01
C ARG A 233 -3.89 -3.71 8.56
N MET A 234 -4.81 -2.79 8.32
CA MET A 234 -4.97 -2.15 7.03
C MET A 234 -4.07 -0.91 6.97
N SER A 235 -3.29 -0.79 5.90
CA SER A 235 -2.43 0.37 5.62
C SER A 235 -2.67 0.84 4.19
N VAL A 236 -2.48 2.13 3.94
CA VAL A 236 -2.55 2.69 2.59
C VAL A 236 -1.14 2.77 2.04
N ILE A 237 -0.91 2.17 0.88
CA ILE A 237 0.40 2.15 0.22
C ILE A 237 0.28 2.71 -1.20
N PRO A 238 1.34 3.31 -1.77
CA PRO A 238 1.29 3.85 -3.11
C PRO A 238 1.43 2.73 -4.16
N GLU A 239 0.76 2.88 -5.29
CA GLU A 239 0.90 1.96 -6.42
C GLU A 239 2.20 2.15 -7.21
N ILE A 240 2.84 3.30 -7.02
CA ILE A 240 4.11 3.66 -7.64
C ILE A 240 5.05 4.08 -6.52
N ASP A 241 6.27 3.58 -6.55
CA ASP A 241 7.32 4.00 -5.63
C ASP A 241 7.55 5.52 -5.76
N PRO A 242 7.26 6.32 -4.70
CA PRO A 242 7.38 7.77 -4.75
C PRO A 242 8.81 8.25 -5.04
N SER A 243 9.83 7.45 -4.73
CA SER A 243 11.24 7.79 -5.01
C SER A 243 11.57 7.85 -6.50
N LYS A 244 10.70 7.28 -7.35
CA LYS A 244 10.85 7.28 -8.81
C LYS A 244 10.20 8.50 -9.48
N LEU A 245 9.53 9.36 -8.72
CA LEU A 245 8.78 10.50 -9.22
C LEU A 245 9.21 11.77 -8.48
N ASP A 246 9.30 12.88 -9.21
CA ASP A 246 9.63 14.18 -8.65
C ASP A 246 8.36 15.00 -8.38
N ALA A 247 8.01 15.18 -7.10
CA ALA A 247 6.79 15.89 -6.71
C ALA A 247 6.74 17.32 -7.25
N GLY A 248 7.87 18.04 -7.18
CA GLY A 248 7.98 19.43 -7.63
C GLY A 248 7.79 19.57 -9.13
N THR A 249 8.41 18.71 -9.94
CA THR A 249 8.18 18.70 -11.38
C THR A 249 6.74 18.28 -11.70
N ALA A 250 6.19 17.28 -11.00
CA ALA A 250 4.82 16.83 -11.22
C ALA A 250 3.80 17.96 -11.03
N ILE A 251 3.83 18.66 -9.89
CA ILE A 251 2.88 19.76 -9.64
C ILE A 251 3.10 20.95 -10.57
N VAL A 252 4.35 21.29 -10.90
CA VAL A 252 4.65 22.43 -11.77
C VAL A 252 4.24 22.18 -13.22
N GLU A 253 4.34 20.96 -13.73
CA GLU A 253 3.81 20.65 -15.07
C GLU A 253 2.29 20.87 -15.15
N GLU A 254 1.55 20.49 -14.10
CA GLU A 254 0.10 20.77 -14.04
C GLU A 254 -0.19 22.26 -13.89
N LEU A 255 0.53 22.97 -13.02
CA LEU A 255 0.34 24.41 -12.84
C LEU A 255 0.70 25.21 -14.10
N LYS A 256 1.73 24.81 -14.86
CA LYS A 256 2.05 25.41 -16.17
C LYS A 256 0.92 25.22 -17.17
N TRP A 257 0.36 24.01 -17.22
CA TRP A 257 -0.78 23.72 -18.10
C TRP A 257 -2.01 24.53 -17.70
N LEU A 258 -2.36 24.56 -16.40
CA LEU A 258 -3.45 25.37 -15.85
C LEU A 258 -3.24 26.87 -16.10
N ARG A 259 -1.99 27.35 -16.05
CA ARG A 259 -1.65 28.74 -16.39
C ARG A 259 -1.90 29.02 -17.87
N LYS A 260 -1.42 28.15 -18.76
CA LYS A 260 -1.68 28.25 -20.20
C LYS A 260 -3.18 28.21 -20.51
N ALA A 261 -3.94 27.46 -19.71
CA ALA A 261 -5.39 27.35 -19.79
C ALA A 261 -6.14 28.63 -19.35
N GLY A 262 -5.47 29.58 -18.71
CA GLY A 262 -6.11 30.72 -18.06
C GLY A 262 -6.87 30.35 -16.78
N VAL A 263 -6.50 29.24 -16.14
CA VAL A 263 -7.13 28.76 -14.89
C VAL A 263 -6.43 29.33 -13.67
N VAL A 264 -5.10 29.41 -13.67
CA VAL A 264 -4.31 30.01 -12.57
C VAL A 264 -3.44 31.14 -13.08
N TYR A 265 -3.14 32.11 -12.20
CA TYR A 265 -2.36 33.30 -12.53
C TYR A 265 -1.06 33.33 -11.71
N LEU A 266 -0.14 32.43 -12.03
CA LEU A 266 1.18 32.27 -11.38
C LEU A 266 2.29 32.70 -12.33
N ASP A 267 3.26 33.47 -11.86
CA ASP A 267 4.42 33.85 -12.67
C ASP A 267 5.52 32.77 -12.64
N ASP A 268 6.61 32.96 -13.40
CA ASP A 268 7.70 31.97 -13.45
C ASP A 268 8.50 31.87 -12.15
N ARG A 269 8.47 32.92 -11.32
CA ARG A 269 9.09 32.90 -9.99
C ARG A 269 8.26 32.05 -9.04
N ASP A 270 6.94 32.21 -9.05
CA ASP A 270 6.02 31.39 -8.27
C ASP A 270 6.24 29.90 -8.57
N LEU A 271 6.26 29.53 -9.85
CA LEU A 271 6.46 28.15 -10.28
C LEU A 271 7.82 27.60 -9.83
N LYS A 272 8.87 28.42 -9.83
CA LYS A 272 10.20 28.03 -9.36
C LYS A 272 10.19 27.79 -7.85
N GLU A 273 9.64 28.71 -7.07
CA GLU A 273 9.58 28.60 -5.60
C GLU A 273 8.71 27.39 -5.18
N ILE A 274 7.56 27.18 -5.83
CA ILE A 274 6.71 25.99 -5.62
C ILE A 274 7.50 24.71 -5.91
N LYS A 275 8.24 24.66 -7.02
CA LYS A 275 9.04 23.47 -7.39
C LYS A 275 10.03 23.09 -6.31
N GLU A 276 10.73 24.07 -5.75
CA GLU A 276 11.80 23.88 -4.76
C GLU A 276 11.26 23.38 -3.41
N VAL A 277 10.03 23.78 -3.07
CA VAL A 277 9.38 23.41 -1.80
C VAL A 277 8.60 22.10 -1.89
N ALA A 278 8.04 21.78 -3.05
CA ALA A 278 7.14 20.64 -3.25
C ALA A 278 7.78 19.28 -2.97
N LYS A 279 7.11 18.51 -2.10
CA LYS A 279 7.48 17.13 -1.72
C LYS A 279 6.22 16.28 -1.58
N TRP A 280 6.34 14.98 -1.82
CA TRP A 280 5.29 14.02 -1.44
C TRP A 280 5.05 14.12 0.08
N GLY A 281 3.79 14.22 0.49
CA GLY A 281 3.42 14.52 1.88
C GLY A 281 3.05 15.98 2.11
N TYR A 282 3.34 16.89 1.17
CA TYR A 282 2.94 18.31 1.28
C TYR A 282 1.56 18.51 0.67
N ALA A 283 0.58 17.80 1.24
CA ALA A 283 -0.82 17.84 0.89
C ALA A 283 -1.71 17.81 2.14
N GLY A 284 -2.99 18.12 1.97
CA GLY A 284 -3.93 18.15 3.08
C GLY A 284 -3.75 19.36 4.00
N TYR A 285 -4.56 19.41 5.06
CA TYR A 285 -4.79 20.66 5.78
C TYR A 285 -3.52 21.29 6.38
N ASN A 286 -2.66 20.48 6.99
CA ASN A 286 -1.47 21.00 7.67
C ASN A 286 -0.28 21.24 6.73
N SER A 287 -0.25 20.64 5.54
CA SER A 287 0.99 20.53 4.76
C SER A 287 0.87 20.97 3.31
N ARG A 288 -0.33 21.29 2.81
CA ARG A 288 -0.50 21.94 1.51
C ARG A 288 0.33 23.21 1.42
N ILE A 289 0.80 23.52 0.22
CA ILE A 289 1.66 24.65 -0.08
C ILE A 289 0.78 25.84 -0.44
N GLY A 290 1.04 26.98 0.17
CA GLY A 290 0.37 28.23 -0.16
C GLY A 290 1.33 29.41 -0.09
N PHE A 291 0.85 30.57 -0.53
CA PHE A 291 1.60 31.81 -0.42
C PHE A 291 1.36 32.45 0.96
N TYR A 292 2.31 32.24 1.86
CA TYR A 292 2.24 32.60 3.27
C TYR A 292 3.52 33.33 3.67
N ASP A 293 3.41 34.34 4.54
CA ASP A 293 4.56 35.16 4.94
C ASP A 293 5.40 35.63 3.74
N GLU A 294 4.71 36.03 2.66
CA GLU A 294 5.27 36.50 1.38
C GLU A 294 6.12 35.47 0.61
N LYS A 295 5.93 34.17 0.88
CA LYS A 295 6.67 33.07 0.24
C LYS A 295 5.79 31.86 0.01
N TRP A 296 6.15 31.03 -0.97
CA TRP A 296 5.55 29.70 -1.11
C TRP A 296 6.10 28.76 -0.04
N ILE A 297 5.28 28.36 0.92
CA ILE A 297 5.68 27.46 2.01
C ILE A 297 4.54 26.49 2.36
N PRO A 298 4.83 25.32 2.97
CA PRO A 298 3.80 24.46 3.54
C PRO A 298 3.04 25.22 4.64
N TYR A 299 1.73 25.00 4.74
CA TYR A 299 0.89 25.67 5.74
C TYR A 299 1.43 25.50 7.17
N SER A 300 2.04 24.36 7.50
CA SER A 300 2.64 24.13 8.82
C SER A 300 3.77 25.09 9.20
N ASN A 301 4.37 25.74 8.21
CA ASN A 301 5.46 26.68 8.41
C ASN A 301 4.99 28.13 8.42
N TYR A 302 3.70 28.39 8.17
CA TYR A 302 3.11 29.72 8.24
C TYR A 302 3.12 30.22 9.69
N SER A 303 3.55 31.47 9.90
CA SER A 303 3.65 32.10 11.22
C SER A 303 2.34 32.11 12.02
N GLN A 304 1.19 32.10 11.34
CA GLN A 304 -0.14 32.05 11.94
C GLN A 304 -0.88 30.73 11.65
N ALA A 305 -0.15 29.64 11.42
CA ALA A 305 -0.75 28.34 11.15
C ALA A 305 -1.56 27.83 12.35
N GLU A 306 -2.81 27.45 12.11
CA GLU A 306 -3.64 26.73 13.08
C GLU A 306 -3.61 25.24 12.74
N LEU A 307 -2.75 24.48 13.42
CA LEU A 307 -2.56 23.06 13.13
C LEU A 307 -3.66 22.20 13.74
N ILE A 308 -4.16 21.25 12.94
CA ILE A 308 -5.18 20.30 13.37
C ILE A 308 -4.56 18.94 13.66
N LYS A 309 -5.00 18.30 14.74
CA LYS A 309 -4.59 16.95 15.14
C LYS A 309 -5.79 16.01 15.04
N CYS A 310 -6.06 15.54 13.84
CA CYS A 310 -6.95 14.41 13.63
C CYS A 310 -6.50 13.58 12.43
N GLY A 311 -6.78 12.29 12.47
CA GLY A 311 -6.49 11.34 11.38
C GLY A 311 -7.81 10.76 10.88
N GLY A 312 -8.02 10.81 9.57
CA GLY A 312 -9.13 10.14 8.89
C GLY A 312 -8.79 8.67 8.58
N VAL A 313 -9.82 7.86 8.34
CA VAL A 313 -9.64 6.54 7.74
C VAL A 313 -9.29 6.77 6.27
N GLY A 314 -8.17 6.22 5.81
CA GLY A 314 -7.78 6.29 4.39
C GLY A 314 -8.87 5.69 3.51
N ILE A 315 -9.10 6.31 2.35
CA ILE A 315 -10.05 5.86 1.35
C ILE A 315 -9.23 5.46 0.12
N ALA A 316 -9.32 4.18 -0.28
CA ALA A 316 -8.68 3.75 -1.52
C ALA A 316 -9.16 4.62 -2.70
N PHE A 317 -8.18 5.02 -3.52
CA PHE A 317 -8.45 5.81 -4.70
C PHE A 317 -9.32 5.02 -5.70
N ASN A 318 -10.50 5.53 -6.05
CA ASN A 318 -11.48 4.79 -6.87
C ASN A 318 -11.88 5.51 -8.18
N TYR A 319 -11.10 6.48 -8.64
CA TYR A 319 -11.44 7.16 -9.89
C TYR A 319 -10.99 6.35 -11.11
N THR A 320 -11.92 6.11 -12.03
CA THR A 320 -11.59 5.60 -13.37
C THR A 320 -11.16 6.77 -14.25
N LEU A 321 -9.86 7.06 -14.30
CA LEU A 321 -9.35 8.23 -15.03
C LEU A 321 -9.54 8.11 -16.56
N PRO A 322 -9.83 9.22 -17.27
CA PRO A 322 -9.81 9.27 -18.74
C PRO A 322 -8.47 8.78 -19.31
N SER A 323 -8.44 8.28 -20.55
CA SER A 323 -7.22 7.67 -21.12
C SER A 323 -6.07 8.66 -21.37
N SER A 324 -6.37 9.94 -21.53
CA SER A 324 -5.42 11.01 -21.82
C SER A 324 -5.61 12.20 -20.87
N PRO A 325 -4.59 13.08 -20.72
CA PRO A 325 -4.74 14.32 -19.99
C PRO A 325 -5.79 15.27 -20.61
N PRO A 326 -6.23 16.30 -19.86
CA PRO A 326 -7.19 17.27 -20.35
C PRO A 326 -6.74 18.05 -21.58
N GLU A 327 -7.71 18.31 -22.45
CA GLU A 327 -7.53 19.17 -23.61
C GLU A 327 -8.57 20.29 -23.57
N ILE A 328 -8.09 21.53 -23.66
CA ILE A 328 -8.96 22.68 -23.81
C ILE A 328 -9.42 22.71 -25.26
N GLN A 329 -10.72 22.76 -25.48
CA GLN A 329 -11.22 23.10 -26.79
C GLN A 329 -10.83 24.56 -27.06
N GLU A 330 -9.82 24.77 -27.91
CA GLU A 330 -9.66 26.08 -28.52
C GLU A 330 -11.00 26.41 -29.16
N LYS A 331 -11.61 27.52 -28.74
CA LYS A 331 -12.69 28.11 -29.52
C LYS A 331 -12.09 28.29 -30.90
N THR A 332 -12.51 27.48 -31.86
CA THR A 332 -12.21 27.75 -33.26
C THR A 332 -12.82 29.11 -33.54
N CYS A 333 -12.04 30.19 -33.39
CA CYS A 333 -12.19 31.40 -34.19
C CYS A 333 -11.76 31.05 -35.62
N GLY A 334 -12.32 29.96 -36.15
CA GLY A 334 -11.91 29.32 -37.38
C GLY A 334 -12.88 29.76 -38.45
N VAL A 335 -12.52 30.83 -39.16
CA VAL A 335 -12.73 31.09 -40.60
C VAL A 335 -14.17 31.07 -41.17
N GLY A 336 -15.09 30.26 -40.66
CA GLY A 336 -16.49 30.15 -41.11
C GLY A 336 -17.31 31.42 -40.89
N VAL A 337 -17.10 32.15 -39.78
CA VAL A 337 -17.80 33.43 -39.55
C VAL A 337 -17.27 34.54 -40.48
N ILE A 338 -15.97 34.52 -40.80
CA ILE A 338 -15.37 35.44 -41.78
C ILE A 338 -15.83 35.09 -43.21
N LEU A 339 -16.00 33.81 -43.54
CA LEU A 339 -16.58 33.39 -44.83
C LEU A 339 -18.08 33.71 -44.95
N ILE A 340 -18.85 33.63 -43.87
CA ILE A 340 -20.27 34.02 -43.84
C ILE A 340 -20.43 35.55 -43.95
N LEU A 341 -19.52 36.33 -43.34
CA LEU A 341 -19.46 37.79 -43.52
C LEU A 341 -18.99 38.19 -44.93
N ALA A 342 -18.05 37.46 -45.53
CA ALA A 342 -17.63 37.71 -46.92
C ALA A 342 -18.72 37.38 -47.95
N LEU A 343 -19.50 36.31 -47.74
CA LEU A 343 -20.61 35.93 -48.62
C LEU A 343 -21.81 36.88 -48.52
N SER A 344 -22.07 37.47 -47.35
CA SER A 344 -23.13 38.47 -47.19
C SER A 344 -22.77 39.83 -47.80
N VAL A 345 -21.49 40.24 -47.77
CA VAL A 345 -21.02 41.44 -48.49
C VAL A 345 -21.04 41.25 -50.02
N LEU A 346 -20.78 40.04 -50.52
CA LEU A 346 -20.91 39.71 -51.95
C LEU A 346 -22.37 39.61 -52.42
N ALA A 347 -23.29 39.15 -51.56
CA ALA A 347 -24.73 39.14 -51.86
C ALA A 347 -25.34 40.54 -51.92
N LEU A 348 -24.87 41.48 -51.07
CA LEU A 348 -25.29 42.89 -51.08
C LEU A 348 -24.77 43.68 -52.29
N ARG A 349 -23.73 43.21 -52.99
CA ARG A 349 -23.22 43.83 -54.22
C ARG A 349 -23.91 43.36 -55.51
N ARG A 350 -24.76 42.33 -55.45
CA ARG A 350 -25.55 41.83 -56.60
C ARG A 350 -26.98 42.38 -56.65
N VAL A 351 -27.35 43.25 -55.71
CA VAL A 351 -28.63 43.97 -55.70
C VAL A 351 -28.34 45.47 -55.84
N LYS A 352 -27.95 45.88 -57.05
CA LYS A 352 -28.05 47.26 -57.53
C LYS A 352 -28.22 47.27 -59.03
#